data_AF-A0A974PC04-F1
#
_entry.id   AF-A0A974PC04-F1
#
_cell.length_a   1.000
_cell.length_b   1.000
_cell.length_c   1.000
_cell.angle_alpha   90.00
_cell.angle_beta   90.00
_cell.angle_gamma   90.00
#
_symmetry.space_group_name_H-M   'P 1'
#
loop_
_entity.id
_entity.type
_entity.pdbx_description
1 polymer ?
#
loop_
_entity_poly.entity_id
_entity_poly.type
_entity_poly.pdbx_seq_one_letter_code
_entity_poly.pdbx_strand_id
1 'polypeptide(L)'
;MARVDMLQVIYKSAVSQISLSPKNWMNYLEFAAGIYKYSFDNSLLIYAQNPTATMLAPLPLWNQIGRYVKKGKRVSPFAIFSWGVLC
;
A
#
# COMPACT_ATOMS: atom_id res chain seq x y z
N MET A 1 19.44 15.10 -2.89
CA MET A 1 18.58 14.18 -3.68
C MET A 1 17.15 14.66 -3.59
N ALA A 2 16.47 14.83 -4.72
CA ALA A 2 15.08 15.31 -4.73
C ALA A 2 14.12 14.20 -4.29
N ARG A 3 12.95 14.58 -3.77
CA ARG A 3 11.89 13.66 -3.33
C ARG A 3 11.44 12.71 -4.44
N VAL A 4 11.46 13.18 -5.70
CA VAL A 4 11.04 12.40 -6.88
C VAL A 4 12.02 11.28 -7.19
N ASP A 5 13.33 11.54 -7.02
CA ASP A 5 14.37 10.54 -7.27
C ASP A 5 14.22 9.34 -6.33
N MET A 6 13.90 9.61 -5.05
CA MET A 6 13.67 8.56 -4.06
C MET A 6 12.46 7.68 -4.40
N LEU A 7 11.38 8.26 -4.93
CA LEU A 7 10.20 7.50 -5.35
C LEU A 7 10.52 6.55 -6.50
N GLN A 8 11.33 7.00 -7.47
CA GLN A 8 11.75 6.14 -8.58
C GLN A 8 12.61 4.96 -8.10
N VAL A 9 13.47 5.17 -7.10
CA VAL A 9 14.29 4.10 -6.52
C VAL A 9 13.42 3.03 -5.85
N ILE A 10 12.46 3.44 -5.03
CA ILE A 10 11.52 2.52 -4.36
C ILE A 10 10.68 1.76 -5.39
N TYR A 11 10.23 2.44 -6.43
CA TYR A 11 9.45 1.80 -7.49
C TYR A 11 10.27 0.70 -8.19
N LYS A 12 11.49 1.02 -8.64
CA LYS A 12 12.36 0.06 -9.33
C LYS A 12 12.72 -1.13 -8.44
N SER A 13 12.98 -0.90 -7.15
CA SER A 13 13.28 -1.99 -6.22
C SER A 13 12.07 -2.88 -5.97
N ALA A 14 10.87 -2.31 -5.83
CA ALA A 14 9.62 -3.06 -5.67
C ALA A 14 9.31 -3.93 -6.88
N VAL A 15 9.43 -3.39 -8.10
CA VAL A 15 9.26 -4.16 -9.35
C VAL A 15 10.28 -5.29 -9.43
N SER A 16 11.55 -5.02 -9.09
CA SER A 16 12.55 -6.08 -9.08
C SER A 16 12.15 -7.20 -8.11
N GLN A 17 11.70 -6.88 -6.89
CA GLN A 17 11.38 -7.88 -5.87
C GLN A 17 10.19 -8.78 -6.23
N ILE A 18 9.13 -8.21 -6.82
CA ILE A 18 7.97 -9.00 -7.26
C ILE A 18 8.32 -9.89 -8.47
N SER A 19 9.22 -9.44 -9.34
CA SER A 19 9.65 -10.17 -10.53
C SER A 19 10.71 -11.25 -10.27
N LEU A 20 11.33 -11.28 -9.08
CA LEU A 20 12.35 -12.27 -8.72
C LEU A 20 11.80 -13.70 -8.61
N SER A 21 10.52 -13.87 -8.26
CA SER A 21 9.94 -15.19 -8.03
C SER A 21 8.48 -15.25 -8.47
N PRO A 22 8.05 -16.36 -9.12
CA PRO A 22 6.63 -16.60 -9.40
C PRO A 22 5.75 -16.55 -8.14
N LYS A 23 6.29 -16.94 -6.98
CA LYS A 23 5.56 -16.89 -5.70
C LYS A 23 5.31 -15.45 -5.24
N ASN A 24 6.32 -14.58 -5.36
CA ASN A 24 6.16 -13.17 -5.01
C ASN A 24 5.15 -12.48 -5.94
N TRP A 25 5.19 -12.83 -7.22
CA TRP A 25 4.22 -12.35 -8.19
C TRP A 25 2.79 -12.80 -7.85
N MET A 26 2.58 -14.07 -7.50
CA MET A 26 1.27 -14.55 -7.06
C MET A 26 0.77 -13.82 -5.81
N ASN A 27 1.60 -13.66 -4.78
CA ASN A 27 1.24 -12.91 -3.58
C ASN A 27 0.87 -11.46 -3.88
N TYR A 28 1.58 -10.82 -4.81
CA TYR A 28 1.24 -9.46 -5.26
C TYR A 28 -0.10 -9.43 -6.01
N LEU A 29 -0.40 -10.42 -6.85
CA LEU A 29 -1.68 -10.50 -7.55
C LEU A 29 -2.86 -10.71 -6.59
N GLU A 30 -2.70 -11.56 -5.57
CA GLU A 30 -3.71 -11.73 -4.52
C GLU A 30 -4.00 -10.40 -3.78
N PHE A 31 -2.94 -9.65 -3.46
CA PHE A 31 -3.06 -8.33 -2.88
C PHE A 31 -3.76 -7.33 -3.82
N ALA A 32 -3.32 -7.28 -5.08
CA ALA A 32 -3.85 -6.37 -6.09
C ALA A 32 -5.33 -6.64 -6.39
N ALA A 33 -5.77 -7.90 -6.31
CA ALA A 33 -7.17 -8.28 -6.45
C ALA A 33 -8.05 -7.64 -5.35
N GLY A 34 -7.55 -7.51 -4.12
CA GLY A 34 -8.26 -6.83 -3.03
C GLY A 34 -8.39 -5.32 -3.22
N ILE A 35 -7.49 -4.72 -3.98
CA ILE A 35 -7.33 -3.26 -4.16
C ILE A 35 -7.55 -2.87 -5.63
N TYR A 36 -8.46 -3.58 -6.31
CA TYR A 36 -8.70 -3.46 -7.76
C TYR A 36 -9.07 -2.04 -8.26
N LYS A 37 -9.50 -1.14 -7.37
CA LYS A 37 -9.86 0.25 -7.72
C LYS A 37 -8.67 1.16 -7.97
N TYR A 38 -7.46 0.76 -7.56
CA TYR A 38 -6.26 1.59 -7.67
C TYR A 38 -5.43 1.17 -8.90
N SER A 39 -4.70 2.13 -9.48
CA SER A 39 -3.76 1.85 -10.57
C SER A 39 -2.62 0.94 -10.09
N PHE A 40 -1.99 0.25 -11.04
CA PHE A 40 -0.87 -0.65 -10.78
C PHE A 40 0.25 0.01 -9.97
N ASP A 41 0.62 1.25 -10.30
CA ASP A 41 1.69 1.96 -9.58
C ASP A 41 1.32 2.19 -8.11
N ASN A 42 0.07 2.53 -7.84
CA ASN A 42 -0.42 2.77 -6.49
C ASN A 42 -0.52 1.47 -5.71
N SER A 43 -1.07 0.40 -6.29
CA SER A 43 -1.11 -0.91 -5.63
C SER A 43 0.29 -1.40 -5.32
N LEU A 44 1.25 -1.20 -6.23
CA LEU A 44 2.65 -1.59 -6.02
C LEU A 44 3.31 -0.82 -4.88
N LEU A 45 3.15 0.51 -4.85
CA LEU A 45 3.73 1.33 -3.77
C LEU A 45 3.11 1.00 -2.41
N ILE A 46 1.81 0.70 -2.37
CA ILE A 46 1.13 0.31 -1.14
C ILE A 46 1.59 -1.08 -0.70
N TYR A 47 1.75 -2.02 -1.63
CA TYR A 47 2.31 -3.34 -1.36
C TYR A 47 3.73 -3.25 -0.78
N ALA A 48 4.58 -2.38 -1.35
CA ALA A 48 5.94 -2.14 -0.86
C ALA A 48 5.98 -1.52 0.55
N GLN A 49 4.97 -0.71 0.91
CA GLN A 49 4.86 -0.13 2.25
C GLN A 49 4.24 -1.08 3.27
N ASN A 50 3.22 -1.85 2.86
CA ASN A 50 2.55 -2.81 3.70
C ASN A 50 1.88 -3.91 2.84
N PRO A 51 2.46 -5.13 2.78
CA PRO A 51 1.92 -6.22 1.98
C PRO A 51 0.63 -6.85 2.57
N THR A 52 0.27 -6.53 3.82
CA THR A 52 -0.95 -7.06 4.48
C THR A 52 -2.11 -6.07 4.46
N ALA A 53 -2.02 -4.97 3.69
CA ALA A 53 -3.10 -4.00 3.59
C ALA A 53 -4.35 -4.62 2.95
N THR A 54 -5.50 -4.59 3.65
CA THR A 54 -6.75 -5.17 3.15
C THR A 54 -7.72 -4.10 2.64
N MET A 55 -7.70 -2.91 3.23
CA MET A 55 -8.60 -1.81 2.84
C MET A 55 -7.88 -0.47 2.91
N LEU A 56 -8.11 0.34 1.88
CA LEU A 56 -7.59 1.69 1.76
C LEU A 56 -8.76 2.65 1.65
N ALA A 57 -8.78 3.64 2.54
CA ALA A 57 -9.75 4.70 2.47
C ALA A 57 -9.15 6.04 2.93
N PRO A 58 -9.72 7.17 2.45
CA PRO A 58 -9.35 8.48 2.95
C PRO A 58 -9.79 8.64 4.41
N LEU A 59 -9.04 9.43 5.17
CA LEU A 59 -9.30 9.75 6.59
C LEU A 59 -10.77 10.08 6.92
N PRO A 60 -11.47 10.96 6.19
CA PRO A 60 -12.87 11.27 6.49
C PRO A 60 -13.80 10.05 6.39
N LEU A 61 -13.54 9.11 5.48
CA LEU A 61 -14.35 7.90 5.33
C LEU A 61 -14.16 6.96 6.54
N TRP A 62 -12.94 6.85 7.07
CA TRP A 62 -12.68 6.07 8.28
C TRP A 62 -13.40 6.64 9.51
N ASN A 63 -13.41 7.97 9.67
CA ASN A 63 -14.14 8.64 10.74
C ASN A 63 -15.66 8.38 10.64
N GLN A 64 -16.22 8.37 9.42
CA GLN A 64 -17.64 8.05 9.20
C GLN A 64 -17.99 6.60 9.57
N ILE A 65 -17.06 5.66 9.41
CA ILE A 65 -17.24 4.24 9.75
C ILE A 65 -16.89 3.98 11.24
N GLY A 66 -16.68 5.03 12.05
CA GLY A 66 -16.40 4.92 13.49
C GLY A 66 -15.01 4.35 13.80
N ARG A 67 -14.06 4.49 12.87
CA ARG A 67 -12.73 3.92 12.93
C ARG A 67 -11.68 5.04 12.94
N TYR A 68 -11.00 5.22 14.08
CA TYR A 68 -10.00 6.28 14.23
C TYR A 68 -8.60 5.82 13.85
N VAL A 69 -7.92 6.61 13.01
CA VAL A 69 -6.55 6.39 12.57
C VAL A 69 -5.58 6.80 13.68
N LYS A 70 -4.68 5.90 14.09
CA LYS A 70 -3.63 6.25 15.06
C LYS A 70 -2.63 7.22 14.41
N LYS A 71 -2.47 8.42 14.98
CA LYS A 71 -1.40 9.36 14.62
C LYS A 71 -0.06 8.73 14.98
N GLY A 72 0.58 8.05 14.04
CA GLY A 72 1.80 7.29 14.33
C GLY A 72 2.81 7.27 13.21
N LYS A 73 2.46 6.81 12.01
CA LYS A 73 3.49 6.59 10.97
C LYS A 73 2.88 6.56 9.58
N ARG A 74 2.75 7.68 8.85
CA ARG A 74 2.41 7.59 7.41
C ARG A 74 3.03 8.65 6.54
N VAL A 75 3.80 8.17 5.57
CA VAL A 75 4.29 8.87 4.36
C VAL A 75 3.21 8.85 3.26
N SER A 76 2.06 8.20 3.49
CA SER A 76 1.01 7.95 2.51
C SER A 76 -0.29 8.67 2.89
N PRO A 77 -0.99 9.34 1.95
CA PRO A 77 -2.23 10.08 2.21
C PRO A 77 -3.45 9.18 2.51
N PHE A 78 -3.30 7.86 2.36
CA PHE A 78 -4.35 6.88 2.58
C PHE A 78 -4.13 6.12 3.87
N ALA A 79 -5.26 5.77 4.52
CA ALA A 79 -5.22 4.93 5.69
C ALA A 79 -5.50 3.46 5.37
N ILE A 80 -4.52 2.62 5.76
CA ILE A 80 -4.49 1.17 5.57
C ILE A 80 -5.12 0.49 6.79
N PHE A 81 -6.10 -0.38 6.54
CA PHE A 81 -6.61 -1.33 7.52
C PHE A 81 -5.90 -2.67 7.35
N SER A 82 -5.26 -3.15 8.42
CA SER A 82 -4.70 -4.51 8.51
C SER A 82 -5.14 -5.10 9.84
N TRP A 83 -5.98 -6.15 9.79
CA TRP A 83 -6.38 -6.98 10.95
C TRP A 83 -6.69 -6.18 12.23
N GLY A 84 -7.70 -5.30 12.17
CA GLY A 84 -8.17 -4.54 13.33
C GLY A 84 -7.30 -3.34 13.75
N VAL A 85 -6.13 -3.17 13.13
CA VAL A 85 -5.26 -2.01 13.35
C VAL A 85 -5.36 -1.06 12.16
N LEU A 86 -5.94 0.12 12.41
CA LEU A 86 -5.72 1.30 11.58
C LEU A 86 -4.36 1.85 11.99
N CYS A 87 -3.33 1.52 11.20
CA CYS A 87 -2.10 2.33 11.24
C CYS A 87 -2.39 3.75 10.74
#